data_AF-A0A367PB19-F1
#
_entry.id   AF-A0A367PB19-F1
#
_cell.length_a   1.000
_cell.length_b   1.000
_cell.length_c   1.000
_cell.angle_alpha   90.00
_cell.angle_beta   90.00
_cell.angle_gamma   90.00
#
_symmetry.space_group_name_H-M   'P 1'
#
loop_
_entity.id
_entity.type
_entity.pdbx_description
1 polymer ?
#
loop_
_entity_poly.entity_id
_entity_poly.type
_entity_poly.pdbx_seq_one_letter_code
_entity_poly.pdbx_strand_id
1 'polypeptide(L)'
;MTTCSGTKAASWGRQPSATDMLHFIRASVRSIRRDAANDLQADGAAIERRLSCLLRQALTTRSPFEIALVLGSAAELMLFPEQDVLEQCTAAVQTANQQALRGLVWAVRHRSIRGGPNVRRFAIDAQ
;
A
#
# COMPACT_ATOMS: atom_id res chain seq x y z
N MET A 1 6.16 -4.77 -21.47
CA MET A 1 5.71 -3.64 -20.62
C MET A 1 4.25 -3.86 -20.26
N THR A 2 3.97 -4.50 -19.13
CA THR A 2 2.61 -4.65 -18.60
C THR A 2 2.23 -3.37 -17.88
N THR A 3 1.28 -2.62 -18.44
CA THR A 3 0.75 -1.39 -17.86
C THR A 3 -0.04 -1.74 -16.59
N CYS A 4 0.49 -1.38 -15.42
CA CYS A 4 -0.26 -1.41 -14.17
C CYS A 4 -1.38 -0.37 -14.29
N SER A 5 -2.61 -0.79 -14.57
CA SER A 5 -3.75 0.14 -14.56
C SER A 5 -3.92 0.66 -13.13
N GLY A 6 -3.52 1.91 -12.94
CA GLY A 6 -3.67 2.66 -11.70
C GLY A 6 -5.13 3.07 -11.52
N THR A 7 -5.65 2.89 -10.32
CA THR A 7 -6.95 3.42 -9.93
C THR A 7 -6.85 4.94 -9.96
N LYS A 8 -7.58 5.61 -10.86
CA LYS A 8 -7.64 7.08 -10.90
C LYS A 8 -8.09 7.61 -9.54
N ALA A 9 -7.16 8.16 -8.76
CA ALA A 9 -7.49 8.95 -7.58
C ALA A 9 -8.22 10.20 -8.08
N ALA A 10 -9.54 10.25 -7.88
CA ALA A 10 -10.30 11.46 -8.12
C ALA A 10 -9.74 12.59 -7.23
N SER A 11 -9.79 13.82 -7.73
CA SER A 11 -9.38 15.03 -7.01
C SER A 11 -10.36 15.29 -5.86
N TRP A 12 -10.13 14.70 -4.69
CA TRP A 12 -10.92 14.99 -3.49
C TRP A 12 -10.27 16.17 -2.75
N GLY A 13 -10.88 17.35 -2.85
CA GLY A 13 -10.51 18.54 -2.05
C GLY A 13 -10.80 18.41 -0.55
N ARG A 14 -11.21 17.24 -0.08
CA ARG A 14 -11.53 16.93 1.32
C ARG A 14 -10.57 15.86 1.84
N GLN A 15 -9.99 16.08 3.03
CA GLN A 15 -9.19 15.07 3.69
C GLN A 15 -10.05 13.83 3.99
N PRO A 16 -9.58 12.61 3.69
CA PRO A 16 -10.33 11.39 3.92
C PRO A 16 -10.46 11.12 5.43
N SER A 17 -11.66 10.73 5.87
CA SER A 17 -11.86 10.25 7.24
C SER A 17 -11.26 8.85 7.43
N ALA A 18 -11.11 8.41 8.68
CA ALA A 18 -10.67 7.03 8.96
C ALA A 18 -11.61 5.99 8.35
N THR A 19 -12.93 6.25 8.37
CA THR A 19 -13.94 5.37 7.75
C THR A 19 -13.76 5.30 6.23
N ASP A 20 -13.51 6.45 5.58
CA ASP A 20 -13.24 6.50 4.14
C ASP A 20 -11.98 5.68 3.79
N MET A 21 -10.91 5.84 4.59
CA MET A 21 -9.68 5.08 4.41
C MET A 21 -9.92 3.57 4.51
N LEU A 22 -10.69 3.10 5.51
CA LEU A 22 -11.03 1.69 5.63
C LEU A 22 -11.83 1.16 4.43
N HIS A 23 -12.77 1.96 3.90
CA HIS A 23 -13.50 1.61 2.69
C HIS A 23 -12.58 1.51 1.48
N PHE A 24 -11.68 2.49 1.28
CA PHE A 24 -10.70 2.46 0.18
C PHE A 24 -9.75 1.28 0.29
N ILE A 25 -9.23 0.99 1.49
CA ILE A 25 -8.35 -0.15 1.74
C ILE A 25 -9.08 -1.45 1.38
N ARG A 26 -10.30 -1.67 1.89
CA ARG A 26 -11.06 -2.90 1.58
C ARG A 26 -11.35 -3.05 0.10
N ALA A 27 -11.69 -1.95 -0.59
CA ALA A 27 -11.88 -1.95 -2.03
C ALA A 27 -10.58 -2.27 -2.78
N SER A 28 -9.47 -1.66 -2.38
CA SER A 28 -8.14 -1.90 -2.93
C SER A 28 -7.69 -3.35 -2.74
N VAL A 29 -7.86 -3.93 -1.54
CA VAL A 29 -7.57 -5.34 -1.26
C VAL A 29 -8.38 -6.28 -2.15
N ARG A 30 -9.68 -6.02 -2.34
CA ARG A 30 -10.52 -6.81 -3.27
C ARG A 30 -10.01 -6.72 -4.70
N SER A 31 -9.62 -5.53 -5.13
CA SER A 31 -9.05 -5.33 -6.48
C SER A 31 -7.72 -6.08 -6.63
N ILE A 32 -6.81 -5.97 -5.67
CA ILE A 32 -5.50 -6.65 -5.69
C ILE A 32 -5.68 -8.17 -5.77
N ARG A 33 -6.59 -8.73 -4.96
CA ARG A 33 -6.89 -10.17 -4.99
C ARG A 33 -7.48 -10.60 -6.32
N ARG A 34 -8.38 -9.80 -6.90
CA ARG A 34 -8.96 -10.08 -8.22
C ARG A 34 -7.89 -10.05 -9.31
N ASP A 35 -7.05 -9.02 -9.31
CA ASP A 35 -5.95 -8.87 -10.26
C ASP A 35 -4.98 -10.06 -10.16
N ALA A 36 -4.63 -10.47 -8.94
CA ALA A 36 -3.77 -11.63 -8.70
C ALA A 36 -4.42 -12.96 -9.10
N ALA A 37 -5.73 -13.13 -8.92
CA ALA A 37 -6.45 -14.34 -9.34
C ALA A 37 -6.56 -14.48 -10.86
N ASN A 38 -6.55 -13.36 -11.59
CA ASN A 38 -6.56 -13.33 -13.05
C ASN A 38 -5.15 -13.51 -13.65
N ASP A 39 -4.09 -13.47 -12.84
CA ASP A 39 -2.72 -13.67 -13.29
C ASP A 39 -2.45 -15.18 -13.40
N LEU A 40 -2.41 -15.69 -14.64
CA LEU A 40 -2.26 -17.12 -14.96
C LEU A 40 -0.92 -17.73 -14.48
N GLN A 41 0.05 -16.89 -14.08
CA GLN A 41 1.32 -17.28 -13.45
C GLN A 41 1.21 -17.32 -11.92
N ALA A 42 0.17 -17.98 -11.39
CA ALA A 42 -0.19 -18.00 -9.97
C ALA A 42 0.74 -18.83 -9.09
N ASP A 43 2.03 -18.51 -9.08
CA ASP A 43 2.85 -18.70 -7.89
C ASP A 43 2.54 -17.54 -6.93
N GLY A 44 2.42 -17.82 -5.63
CA GLY A 44 1.92 -16.93 -4.57
C GLY A 44 2.58 -15.55 -4.38
N ALA A 45 3.42 -15.13 -5.33
CA ALA A 45 4.06 -13.84 -5.52
C ALA A 45 3.23 -12.83 -6.38
N ALA A 46 2.11 -13.21 -7.01
CA ALA A 46 1.31 -12.27 -7.82
C ALA A 46 0.80 -11.06 -7.01
N ILE A 47 0.39 -11.30 -5.76
CA ILE A 47 -0.03 -10.23 -4.83
C ILE A 47 1.16 -9.32 -4.48
N GLU A 48 2.34 -9.91 -4.22
CA GLU A 48 3.57 -9.16 -3.91
C GLU A 48 3.99 -8.27 -5.08
N ARG A 49 4.00 -8.81 -6.30
CA ARG A 49 4.28 -8.05 -7.54
C ARG A 49 3.31 -6.88 -7.72
N ARG A 50 2.02 -7.11 -7.47
CA ARG A 50 0.99 -6.06 -7.58
C ARG A 50 1.19 -4.96 -6.52
N LEU A 51 1.43 -5.33 -5.27
CA LEU A 51 1.73 -4.38 -4.19
C LEU A 51 2.99 -3.57 -4.49
N SER A 52 4.04 -4.23 -4.99
CA SER A 52 5.29 -3.60 -5.39
C SER A 52 5.09 -2.58 -6.51
N CYS A 53 4.33 -2.93 -7.57
CA CYS A 53 4.02 -1.94 -8.62
C CYS A 53 3.23 -0.75 -8.09
N LEU A 54 2.20 -0.99 -7.28
CA LEU A 54 1.36 0.09 -6.73
C LEU A 54 2.15 1.02 -5.81
N LEU A 55 3.01 0.46 -4.94
CA LEU A 55 3.82 1.26 -4.03
C LEU A 55 4.85 2.09 -4.79
N ARG A 56 5.51 1.49 -5.80
CA ARG A 56 6.42 2.20 -6.69
C ARG A 56 5.72 3.37 -7.38
N GLN A 57 4.53 3.13 -7.94
CA GLN A 57 3.76 4.18 -8.60
C GLN A 57 3.40 5.31 -7.63
N ALA A 58 2.94 4.98 -6.42
CA ALA A 58 2.59 5.96 -5.39
C ALA A 58 3.79 6.80 -4.92
N LEU A 59 4.98 6.19 -4.85
CA LEU A 59 6.23 6.90 -4.56
C LEU A 59 6.64 7.82 -5.71
N THR A 60 6.50 7.39 -6.96
CA THR A 60 6.79 8.20 -8.15
C THR A 60 5.84 9.40 -8.25
N THR A 61 4.55 9.21 -7.98
CA THR A 61 3.55 10.31 -7.96
C THR A 61 3.68 11.19 -6.71
N ARG A 62 4.50 10.78 -5.74
CA ARG A 62 4.65 11.41 -4.42
C ARG A 62 3.30 11.66 -3.73
N SER A 63 2.33 10.78 -3.94
CA SER A 63 0.98 10.93 -3.41
C SER A 63 0.89 10.32 -2.01
N PRO A 64 0.79 11.12 -0.93
CA PRO A 64 0.75 10.60 0.44
C PRO A 64 -0.48 9.71 0.67
N PHE A 65 -1.58 10.03 0.00
CA PHE A 65 -2.81 9.24 0.04
C PHE A 65 -2.61 7.87 -0.60
N GLU A 66 -2.03 7.80 -1.80
CA GLU A 66 -1.79 6.52 -2.49
C GLU A 66 -0.78 5.66 -1.71
N ILE A 67 0.27 6.27 -1.18
CA ILE A 67 1.25 5.57 -0.33
C ILE A 67 0.55 4.94 0.89
N ALA A 68 -0.21 5.75 1.64
CA ALA A 68 -0.91 5.28 2.82
C ALA A 68 -1.96 4.20 2.48
N LEU A 69 -2.67 4.35 1.37
CA LEU A 69 -3.63 3.37 0.87
C LEU A 69 -2.96 2.03 0.55
N VAL A 70 -1.85 2.04 -0.19
CA VAL A 70 -1.11 0.82 -0.53
C VAL A 70 -0.56 0.14 0.72
N LEU A 71 0.02 0.90 1.65
CA LEU A 71 0.51 0.38 2.94
C LEU A 71 -0.63 -0.26 3.76
N GLY A 72 -1.80 0.39 3.82
CA GLY A 72 -2.97 -0.15 4.51
C GLY A 72 -3.47 -1.45 3.87
N SER A 73 -3.54 -1.50 2.54
CA SER A 73 -3.91 -2.70 1.79
C SER A 73 -2.93 -3.85 2.00
N ALA A 74 -1.63 -3.55 2.01
CA ALA A 74 -0.58 -4.52 2.27
C ALA A 74 -0.71 -5.10 3.69
N ALA A 75 -0.92 -4.25 4.69
CA ALA A 75 -1.13 -4.68 6.08
C ALA A 75 -2.38 -5.56 6.28
N GLU A 76 -3.48 -5.28 5.57
CA GLU A 76 -4.67 -6.14 5.56
C GLU A 76 -4.39 -7.52 4.95
N LEU A 77 -3.43 -7.61 4.04
CA LEU A 77 -2.96 -8.86 3.44
C LEU A 77 -1.83 -9.54 4.24
N MET A 78 -1.44 -8.98 5.39
CA MET A 78 -0.29 -9.43 6.19
C MET A 78 1.02 -9.51 5.37
N LEU A 79 1.16 -8.61 4.40
CA LEU A 79 2.33 -8.43 3.57
C LEU A 79 2.86 -7.03 3.79
N PHE A 80 4.13 -6.88 4.16
CA PHE A 80 4.71 -5.58 4.49
C PHE A 80 5.87 -5.25 3.55
N PRO A 81 6.11 -3.98 3.21
CA PRO A 81 7.34 -3.63 2.53
C PRO A 81 8.56 -3.90 3.42
N GLU A 82 9.74 -3.94 2.80
CA GLU A 82 11.00 -3.91 3.54
C GLU A 82 11.10 -2.68 4.46
N GLN A 83 11.95 -2.79 5.48
CA GLN A 83 11.96 -1.85 6.60
C GLN A 83 12.37 -0.42 6.16
N ASP A 84 13.37 -0.33 5.31
CA ASP A 84 13.85 0.90 4.67
C ASP A 84 12.75 1.57 3.83
N VAL A 85 12.03 0.80 3.03
CA VAL A 85 10.90 1.26 2.23
C VAL A 85 9.77 1.76 3.11
N LEU A 86 9.46 1.02 4.19
CA LEU A 86 8.44 1.41 5.16
C LEU A 86 8.78 2.75 5.83
N GLU A 87 10.04 2.97 6.15
CA GLU A 87 10.54 4.23 6.73
C GLU A 87 10.45 5.38 5.74
N GLN A 88 10.85 5.16 4.48
CA GLN A 88 10.71 6.15 3.40
C GLN A 88 9.24 6.55 3.19
N CYS A 89 8.34 5.57 3.10
CA CYS A 89 6.91 5.81 2.96
C CYS A 89 6.33 6.55 4.17
N THR A 90 6.80 6.21 5.37
CA THR A 90 6.38 6.89 6.60
C THR A 90 6.77 8.36 6.57
N ALA A 91 8.01 8.68 6.19
CA ALA A 91 8.46 10.06 6.05
C ALA A 91 7.63 10.81 5.01
N ALA A 92 7.36 10.21 3.85
CA ALA A 92 6.55 10.80 2.79
C ALA A 92 5.09 11.08 3.22
N VAL A 93 4.49 10.23 4.04
CA VAL A 93 3.13 10.47 4.55
C VAL A 93 3.11 11.52 5.66
N GLN A 94 4.17 11.60 6.47
CA GLN A 94 4.25 12.56 7.57
C GLN A 94 4.29 14.02 7.09
N THR A 95 4.91 14.30 5.93
CA THR A 95 4.98 15.66 5.34
C THR A 95 3.62 16.20 4.92
N ALA A 96 2.65 15.34 4.62
CA ALA A 96 1.32 15.73 4.16
C ALA A 96 0.42 16.36 5.24
N ASN A 97 0.84 16.29 6.51
CA ASN A 97 0.12 16.81 7.68
C ASN A 97 -1.35 16.37 7.82
N GLN A 98 -1.68 15.17 7.32
CA GLN A 98 -3.03 14.60 7.43
C GLN A 98 -3.08 13.56 8.55
N GLN A 99 -3.87 13.82 9.60
CA GLN A 99 -3.92 12.97 10.80
C GLN A 99 -4.40 11.55 10.50
N ALA A 100 -5.40 11.39 9.63
CA ALA A 100 -5.91 10.07 9.24
C ALA A 100 -4.83 9.19 8.58
N LEU A 101 -4.01 9.78 7.70
CA LEU A 101 -2.93 9.05 7.03
C LEU A 101 -1.80 8.69 7.99
N ARG A 102 -1.44 9.61 8.89
CA ARG A 102 -0.45 9.34 9.96
C ARG A 102 -0.90 8.21 10.87
N GLY A 103 -2.17 8.22 11.29
CA GLY A 103 -2.76 7.15 12.09
C GLY A 103 -2.74 5.80 11.38
N LEU A 104 -3.02 5.79 10.08
CA LEU A 104 -2.95 4.58 9.26
C LEU A 104 -1.53 4.02 9.19
N VAL A 105 -0.53 4.85 8.88
CA VAL A 105 0.87 4.42 8.82
C VAL A 105 1.36 3.91 10.18
N TRP A 106 0.96 4.57 11.28
CA TRP A 106 1.26 4.08 12.62
C TRP A 106 0.67 2.68 12.86
N ALA A 107 -0.58 2.44 12.47
CA ALA A 107 -1.23 1.14 12.60
C ALA A 107 -0.53 0.06 11.75
N VAL A 108 -0.10 0.40 10.54
CA VAL A 108 0.67 -0.50 9.66
C VAL A 108 2.00 -0.89 10.32
N ARG A 109 2.78 0.09 10.82
CA ARG A 109 4.05 -0.18 11.52
C ARG A 109 3.83 -1.04 12.76
N HIS A 110 2.82 -0.70 13.56
CA HIS A 110 2.48 -1.48 14.75
C HIS A 110 2.15 -2.93 14.39
N ARG A 111 1.35 -3.17 13.34
CA ARG A 111 1.01 -4.53 12.88
C ARG A 111 2.22 -5.29 12.33
N SER A 112 3.11 -4.61 11.61
CA SER A 112 4.36 -5.19 11.11
C SER A 112 5.27 -5.67 12.25
N ILE A 113 5.46 -4.83 13.28
CA ILE A 113 6.25 -5.18 14.47
C ILE A 113 5.59 -6.32 15.24
N ARG A 114 4.27 -6.25 15.47
CA ARG A 114 3.54 -7.27 16.23
C ARG A 114 3.51 -8.63 15.53
N GLY A 115 3.61 -8.66 14.21
CA GLY A 115 3.70 -9.90 13.44
C GLY A 115 5.05 -10.62 13.59
N GLY A 116 6.09 -9.93 14.06
CA GLY A 116 7.39 -10.52 14.35
C GLY A 116 8.17 -10.98 13.11
N PRO A 117 9.15 -11.90 13.26
CA PRO A 117 10.06 -12.31 12.17
C PRO A 117 9.39 -13.12 11.05
N ASN A 118 8.16 -13.62 11.27
CA ASN A 118 7.44 -14.46 10.32
C ASN A 118 6.52 -13.67 9.36
N VAL A 119 6.51 -12.34 9.45
CA VAL A 119 5.74 -11.52 8.51
C VAL A 119 6.33 -11.62 7.11
N ARG A 120 5.48 -11.88 6.12
CA ARG A 120 5.90 -11.86 4.73
C ARG A 120 6.25 -10.43 4.34
N ARG A 121 7.39 -10.30 3.64
CA ARG A 121 7.87 -9.00 3.15
C ARG A 121 8.00 -9.01 1.64
N PHE A 122 7.79 -7.85 1.03
CA PHE A 122 8.02 -7.63 -0.39
C PHE A 122 8.99 -6.48 -0.60
N ALA A 123 9.90 -6.66 -1.55
CA ALA A 123 10.80 -5.62 -2.03
C ALA A 123 10.11 -4.80 -3.12
N ILE A 124 10.49 -3.54 -3.24
CA ILE A 124 10.26 -2.76 -4.46
C ILE A 124 11.59 -2.72 -5.18
N ASP A 125 11.70 -3.40 -6.33
CA ASP A 125 12.95 -3.35 -7.10
C ASP A 125 13.31 -1.90 -7.35
N ALA A 126 14.49 -1.51 -6.86
CA ALA A 126 15.20 -0.33 -7.30
C ALA A 126 15.61 -0.59 -8.75
N GLN A 127 15.25 0.36 -9.62
CA GLN A 127 15.56 0.27 -11.04
C GLN A 127 17.06 0.34 -11.28
#